data_AF-A0A351R9V8-F1
#
_entry.id   AF-A0A351R9V8-F1
#
_cell.length_a   1.000
_cell.length_b   1.000
_cell.length_c   1.000
_cell.angle_alpha   90.00
_cell.angle_beta   90.00
_cell.angle_gamma   90.00
#
_symmetry.space_group_name_H-M   'P 1'
#
loop_
_entity.id
_entity.type
_entity.pdbx_description
1 polymer ?
#
loop_
_entity_poly.entity_id
_entity_poly.type
_entity_poly.pdbx_seq_one_letter_code
_entity_poly.pdbx_strand_id
1 'polypeptide(L)'
;MITFSSEFLQTWVISMLWPLTRILAVIAIVPIFSHTTIPNRVRLGLGIMLTIIIVPTIPPIPQFEVFSFDGLLILIQQMIIGFAIGFSMRMVFSAVDLAGQMIGMTMGLGFAQFFDPQTNGQSTALNQLLVLLAMLIFLSLDGHLIIVTAMANSFITMPIALHGPGVDPMQIAQWGSTIFSAGLMLALPAVCALLITNMALGILTRTAPQLNLFGIGFPITLSMGFLVVALSLTSMLQPIIKFIEQGTDNMMQVAIPKNIENK
;
A
#
# COMPACT_ATOMS: atom_id res chain seq x y z
N MET A 1 -26.50 -35.85 -18.75
CA MET A 1 -27.08 -35.18 -17.56
C MET A 1 -25.93 -34.88 -16.62
N ILE A 2 -25.69 -33.62 -16.27
CA ILE A 2 -24.64 -33.27 -15.31
C ILE A 2 -25.12 -33.78 -13.95
N THR A 3 -24.57 -34.89 -13.47
CA THR A 3 -24.87 -35.43 -12.14
C THR A 3 -24.02 -34.67 -11.12
N PHE A 4 -24.65 -33.78 -10.35
CA PHE A 4 -24.00 -33.08 -9.24
C PHE A 4 -23.75 -34.06 -8.10
N SER A 5 -22.57 -34.69 -8.08
CA SER A 5 -22.11 -35.45 -6.92
C SER A 5 -21.54 -34.49 -5.86
N SER A 6 -21.62 -34.89 -4.59
CA SER A 6 -20.99 -34.15 -3.48
C SER A 6 -19.50 -33.95 -3.69
N GLU A 7 -18.82 -34.94 -4.26
CA GLU A 7 -17.38 -34.90 -4.60
C GLU A 7 -17.05 -33.86 -5.68
N PHE A 8 -17.92 -33.71 -6.69
CA PHE A 8 -17.76 -32.70 -7.73
C PHE A 8 -17.86 -31.28 -7.15
N LEU A 9 -18.86 -31.03 -6.31
CA LEU A 9 -19.03 -29.74 -5.63
C LEU A 9 -17.86 -29.43 -4.70
N GLN A 10 -17.39 -30.42 -3.94
CA GLN A 10 -16.26 -30.27 -3.03
C GLN A 10 -14.98 -29.93 -3.79
N THR A 11 -14.70 -30.62 -4.89
CA THR A 11 -13.53 -30.34 -5.75
C THR A 11 -13.59 -28.92 -6.31
N TRP A 12 -14.76 -28.49 -6.78
CA TRP A 12 -14.96 -27.15 -7.32
C TRP A 12 -14.72 -26.07 -6.24
N VAL A 13 -15.26 -26.26 -5.04
CA VAL A 13 -15.04 -25.36 -3.90
C VAL A 13 -13.56 -25.28 -3.52
N ILE A 14 -12.88 -26.42 -3.38
CA ILE A 14 -11.44 -26.48 -3.05
C ILE A 14 -10.61 -25.76 -4.10
N SER A 15 -10.91 -25.96 -5.39
CA SER A 15 -10.17 -25.33 -6.49
C SER A 15 -10.27 -23.81 -6.51
N MET A 16 -11.37 -23.25 -5.97
CA MET A 16 -11.61 -21.81 -5.92
C MET A 16 -11.20 -21.19 -4.58
N LEU A 17 -11.38 -21.90 -3.46
CA LEU A 17 -11.24 -21.36 -2.11
C LEU A 17 -9.82 -20.85 -1.83
N TRP A 18 -8.80 -21.68 -2.03
CA TRP A 18 -7.42 -21.32 -1.69
C TRP A 18 -6.88 -20.18 -2.53
N PRO A 19 -7.03 -20.19 -3.87
CA PRO A 19 -6.60 -19.06 -4.70
C PRO A 19 -7.38 -17.78 -4.38
N LEU A 20 -8.69 -17.89 -4.13
CA LEU A 20 -9.52 -16.75 -3.76
C LEU A 20 -9.05 -16.11 -2.46
N THR A 21 -8.68 -16.89 -1.44
CA THR A 21 -8.15 -16.36 -0.18
C THR A 21 -6.87 -15.55 -0.40
N ARG A 22 -5.92 -16.06 -1.19
CA ARG A 22 -4.67 -15.35 -1.49
C ARG A 22 -4.94 -14.05 -2.27
N ILE A 23 -5.78 -14.12 -3.30
CA ILE A 23 -6.12 -12.97 -4.16
C ILE A 23 -6.86 -11.89 -3.36
N LEU A 24 -7.85 -12.27 -2.54
CA LEU A 24 -8.57 -11.34 -1.69
C LEU A 24 -7.66 -10.69 -0.64
N ALA A 25 -6.69 -11.43 -0.09
CA ALA A 25 -5.70 -10.86 0.82
C ALA A 25 -4.87 -9.76 0.12
N VAL A 26 -4.41 -9.97 -1.11
CA VAL A 26 -3.71 -8.93 -1.89
C VAL A 26 -4.63 -7.71 -2.13
N ILE A 27 -5.84 -7.93 -2.64
CA ILE A 27 -6.83 -6.87 -2.93
C ILE A 27 -7.17 -6.05 -1.67
N ALA A 28 -7.25 -6.69 -0.51
CA ALA A 28 -7.59 -6.03 0.74
C ALA A 28 -6.51 -5.04 1.21
N ILE A 29 -5.26 -5.20 0.77
CA ILE A 29 -4.11 -4.44 1.29
C ILE A 29 -3.65 -3.38 0.30
N VAL A 30 -3.56 -3.75 -0.98
CA VAL A 30 -3.06 -2.85 -2.01
C VAL A 30 -3.99 -1.62 -2.07
N PRO A 31 -3.47 -0.40 -1.81
CA PRO A 31 -4.28 0.81 -1.66
C PRO A 31 -5.21 1.14 -2.83
N ILE A 32 -4.82 0.78 -4.05
CA ILE A 32 -5.64 1.03 -5.24
C ILE A 32 -6.97 0.27 -5.22
N PHE A 33 -6.97 -0.95 -4.67
CA PHE A 33 -8.16 -1.79 -4.59
C PHE A 33 -8.87 -1.67 -3.24
N SER A 34 -8.19 -1.20 -2.20
CA SER A 34 -8.69 -1.13 -0.83
C SER A 34 -9.19 0.25 -0.39
N HIS A 35 -9.29 1.21 -1.32
CA HIS A 35 -9.79 2.56 -1.02
C HIS A 35 -11.24 2.52 -0.48
N THR A 36 -11.54 3.39 0.50
CA THR A 36 -12.83 3.39 1.24
C THR A 36 -14.04 3.70 0.37
N THR A 37 -13.84 4.35 -0.78
CA THR A 37 -14.91 4.62 -1.74
C THR A 37 -15.37 3.37 -2.50
N ILE A 38 -14.58 2.28 -2.48
CA ILE A 38 -14.91 1.04 -3.19
C ILE A 38 -15.72 0.12 -2.25
N PRO A 39 -16.99 -0.18 -2.55
CA PRO A 39 -17.80 -1.06 -1.72
C PRO A 39 -17.19 -2.46 -1.61
N ASN A 40 -17.30 -3.10 -0.44
CA ASN A 40 -16.76 -4.45 -0.20
C ASN A 40 -17.28 -5.48 -1.22
N ARG A 41 -18.50 -5.29 -1.74
CA ARG A 41 -19.10 -6.14 -2.77
C ARG A 41 -18.34 -6.08 -4.10
N VAL A 42 -17.86 -4.89 -4.49
CA VAL A 42 -17.06 -4.71 -5.72
C VAL A 42 -15.70 -5.38 -5.55
N ARG A 43 -15.06 -5.21 -4.38
CA ARG A 43 -13.77 -5.87 -4.07
C ARG A 43 -13.88 -7.39 -4.10
N LEU A 44 -14.95 -7.94 -3.52
CA LEU A 44 -15.23 -9.38 -3.56
C LEU A 44 -15.48 -9.85 -5.01
N GLY A 45 -16.28 -9.11 -5.78
CA GLY A 45 -16.53 -9.43 -7.19
C GLY A 45 -15.27 -9.45 -8.04
N LEU A 46 -14.37 -8.47 -7.87
CA LEU A 46 -13.07 -8.44 -8.52
C LEU A 46 -12.19 -9.63 -8.12
N GLY A 47 -12.16 -9.99 -6.83
CA GLY A 47 -11.41 -11.16 -6.36
C GLY A 47 -11.91 -12.47 -6.97
N ILE A 48 -13.23 -12.66 -7.06
CA ILE A 48 -13.84 -13.83 -7.70
C ILE A 48 -13.50 -13.86 -9.19
N MET A 49 -13.63 -12.72 -9.89
CA MET A 49 -13.30 -12.61 -11.31
C MET A 49 -11.83 -12.97 -11.59
N LEU A 50 -10.90 -12.41 -10.82
CA LEU A 50 -9.47 -12.70 -10.96
C LEU A 50 -9.16 -14.16 -10.63
N THR A 51 -9.83 -14.75 -9.64
CA THR A 51 -9.69 -16.16 -9.31
C THR A 51 -10.07 -17.05 -10.49
N ILE A 52 -11.21 -16.80 -11.12
CA ILE A 52 -11.67 -17.57 -12.28
C ILE A 52 -10.67 -17.50 -13.44
N ILE A 53 -10.02 -16.35 -13.63
CA ILE A 53 -9.03 -16.13 -14.69
C ILE A 53 -7.69 -16.82 -14.37
N ILE A 54 -7.26 -16.80 -13.11
CA ILE A 54 -5.94 -17.30 -12.69
C ILE A 54 -5.95 -18.80 -12.44
N VAL A 55 -7.04 -19.39 -11.93
CA VAL A 55 -7.09 -20.82 -11.58
C VAL A 55 -6.63 -21.77 -12.70
N PRO A 56 -6.99 -21.56 -13.99
CA PRO A 56 -6.50 -22.42 -15.07
C PRO A 56 -4.97 -22.43 -15.25
N THR A 57 -4.26 -21.43 -14.72
CA THR A 57 -2.79 -21.33 -14.80
C THR A 57 -2.09 -21.92 -13.58
N ILE A 58 -2.83 -22.35 -12.55
CA ILE A 58 -2.26 -22.87 -11.30
C ILE A 58 -1.95 -24.37 -11.47
N PRO A 59 -0.82 -24.87 -10.93
CA PRO A 59 -0.56 -26.31 -10.85
C PRO A 59 -1.68 -27.10 -10.16
N PRO A 60 -1.81 -28.41 -10.39
CA PRO A 60 -2.83 -29.23 -9.75
C PRO A 60 -2.83 -29.07 -8.22
N ILE A 61 -3.95 -28.64 -7.65
CA ILE A 61 -4.11 -28.44 -6.22
C ILE A 61 -4.36 -29.80 -5.57
N PRO A 62 -3.56 -30.23 -4.59
CA PRO A 62 -3.83 -31.47 -3.87
C PRO A 62 -5.19 -31.39 -3.16
N GLN A 63 -5.93 -32.50 -3.13
CA GLN A 63 -7.22 -32.53 -2.46
C GLN A 63 -7.02 -32.57 -0.94
N PHE A 64 -7.13 -31.41 -0.31
CA PHE A 64 -7.19 -31.28 1.14
C PHE A 64 -8.63 -31.10 1.59
N GLU A 65 -9.00 -31.71 2.72
CA GLU A 65 -10.30 -31.46 3.33
C GLU A 65 -10.38 -30.04 3.88
N VAL A 66 -11.39 -29.27 3.44
CA VAL A 66 -11.58 -27.87 3.84
C VAL A 66 -11.81 -27.73 5.34
N PHE A 67 -12.57 -28.65 5.94
CA PHE A 67 -12.95 -28.63 7.36
C PHE A 67 -11.98 -29.44 8.25
N SER A 68 -10.69 -29.46 7.88
CA SER A 68 -9.63 -30.12 8.65
C SER A 68 -8.67 -29.09 9.26
N PHE A 69 -7.88 -29.53 10.24
CA PHE A 69 -6.81 -28.70 10.80
C PHE A 69 -5.81 -28.27 9.71
N ASP A 70 -5.48 -29.19 8.81
CA ASP A 70 -4.60 -28.94 7.66
C ASP A 70 -5.17 -27.90 6.70
N GLY A 71 -6.48 -27.97 6.41
CA GLY A 71 -7.18 -26.97 5.60
C GLY A 71 -7.12 -25.57 6.22
N LEU A 72 -7.28 -25.47 7.55
CA LEU A 72 -7.16 -24.20 8.26
C LEU A 72 -5.74 -23.63 8.20
N LEU A 73 -4.70 -24.47 8.34
CA LEU A 73 -3.30 -24.05 8.19
C LEU A 73 -3.01 -23.54 6.78
N ILE A 74 -3.49 -24.24 5.75
CA ILE A 74 -3.35 -23.79 4.36
C ILE A 74 -4.05 -22.45 4.16
N LEU A 75 -5.24 -22.24 4.71
CA LEU A 75 -5.97 -20.96 4.62
C LEU A 75 -5.13 -19.82 5.18
N ILE A 76 -4.58 -19.99 6.39
CA ILE A 76 -3.73 -19.01 7.05
C ILE A 76 -2.47 -18.74 6.21
N GLN A 77 -1.85 -19.78 5.66
CA GLN A 77 -0.69 -19.64 4.78
C GLN A 77 -1.02 -18.85 3.50
N GLN A 78 -2.13 -19.15 2.82
CA GLN A 78 -2.57 -18.43 1.62
C GLN A 78 -2.84 -16.95 1.93
N MET A 79 -3.45 -16.71 3.08
CA MET A 79 -3.69 -15.37 3.59
C MET A 79 -2.35 -14.65 3.81
N ILE A 80 -1.40 -15.23 4.54
CA ILE A 80 -0.07 -14.63 4.80
C ILE A 80 0.70 -14.32 3.51
N ILE A 81 0.69 -15.22 2.53
CA ILE A 81 1.37 -15.00 1.24
C ILE A 81 0.74 -13.81 0.51
N GLY A 82 -0.60 -13.78 0.43
CA GLY A 82 -1.30 -12.64 -0.17
C GLY A 82 -1.05 -11.35 0.60
N PHE A 83 -0.96 -11.43 1.94
CA PHE A 83 -0.60 -10.30 2.78
C PHE A 83 0.77 -9.75 2.44
N ALA A 84 1.78 -10.61 2.35
CA ALA A 84 3.14 -10.23 2.04
C ALA A 84 3.26 -9.54 0.67
N ILE A 85 2.63 -10.09 -0.37
CA ILE A 85 2.63 -9.52 -1.73
C ILE A 85 1.98 -8.13 -1.72
N GLY A 86 0.79 -8.00 -1.13
CA GLY A 86 0.09 -6.72 -1.07
C GLY A 86 0.81 -5.68 -0.20
N PHE A 87 1.46 -6.13 0.87
CA PHE A 87 2.17 -5.27 1.81
C PHE A 87 3.36 -4.54 1.16
N SER A 88 4.07 -5.20 0.24
CA SER A 88 5.14 -4.57 -0.55
C SER A 88 4.68 -3.28 -1.25
N MET A 89 3.52 -3.32 -1.90
CA MET A 89 2.94 -2.13 -2.51
C MET A 89 2.34 -1.15 -1.50
N ARG A 90 1.77 -1.65 -0.39
CA ARG A 90 1.25 -0.79 0.68
C ARG A 90 2.32 0.15 1.23
N MET A 91 3.56 -0.33 1.39
CA MET A 91 4.66 0.47 1.90
C MET A 91 4.96 1.70 1.02
N VAL A 92 4.89 1.55 -0.30
CA VAL A 92 5.12 2.67 -1.25
C VAL A 92 4.13 3.80 -1.01
N PHE A 93 2.84 3.48 -0.97
CA PHE A 93 1.81 4.49 -0.73
C PHE A 93 1.84 5.02 0.69
N SER A 94 2.21 4.20 1.68
CA SER A 94 2.42 4.66 3.06
C SER A 94 3.58 5.65 3.19
N ALA A 95 4.63 5.53 2.38
CA ALA A 95 5.71 6.52 2.35
C ALA A 95 5.21 7.87 1.80
N VAL A 96 4.43 7.85 0.72
CA VAL A 96 3.82 9.06 0.14
C VAL A 96 2.81 9.70 1.12
N ASP A 97 2.00 8.87 1.77
CA ASP A 97 1.05 9.27 2.81
C ASP A 97 1.77 9.96 3.98
N LEU A 98 2.85 9.37 4.48
CA LEU A 98 3.70 9.97 5.52
C LEU A 98 4.29 11.31 5.06
N ALA A 99 4.78 11.39 3.81
CA ALA A 99 5.30 12.64 3.27
C ALA A 99 4.23 13.74 3.25
N GLY A 100 3.03 13.44 2.75
CA GLY A 100 1.94 14.40 2.68
C GLY A 100 1.43 14.84 4.05
N GLN A 101 1.41 13.93 5.03
CA GLN A 101 1.11 14.26 6.42
C GLN A 101 2.16 15.19 7.02
N MET A 102 3.46 14.90 6.87
CA MET A 102 4.54 15.75 7.40
C MET A 102 4.49 17.17 6.82
N ILE A 103 4.30 17.29 5.51
CA ILE A 103 4.17 18.59 4.87
C ILE A 103 2.88 19.30 5.35
N GLY A 104 1.74 18.61 5.36
CA GLY A 104 0.47 19.20 5.79
C GLY A 104 0.49 19.68 7.25
N MET A 105 1.10 18.92 8.15
CA MET A 105 1.28 19.31 9.55
C MET A 105 2.18 20.53 9.69
N THR A 106 3.29 20.60 8.96
CA THR A 106 4.22 21.74 9.02
C THR A 106 3.66 23.03 8.40
N MET A 107 2.74 22.92 7.43
CA MET A 107 1.98 24.06 6.90
C MET A 107 0.93 24.61 7.88
N GLY A 108 0.48 23.77 8.83
CA GLY A 108 -0.62 24.06 9.74
C GLY A 108 -1.97 23.47 9.31
N LEU A 109 -2.07 22.79 8.15
CA LEU A 109 -3.33 22.15 7.71
C LEU A 109 -3.85 21.09 8.68
N GLY A 110 -2.96 20.53 9.52
CA GLY A 110 -3.28 19.60 10.59
C GLY A 110 -3.73 20.25 11.90
N PHE A 111 -3.91 21.58 11.99
CA PHE A 111 -4.22 22.26 13.26
C PHE A 111 -5.48 21.71 13.95
N ALA A 112 -6.52 21.36 13.19
CA ALA A 112 -7.74 20.75 13.74
C ALA A 112 -7.47 19.43 14.50
N GLN A 113 -6.50 18.63 14.05
CA GLN A 113 -6.16 17.35 14.66
C GLN A 113 -5.48 17.50 16.02
N PHE A 114 -4.79 18.61 16.26
CA PHE A 114 -4.17 18.90 17.57
C PHE A 114 -5.19 19.23 18.65
N PHE A 115 -6.33 19.84 18.29
CA PHE A 115 -7.37 20.22 19.25
C PHE A 115 -8.38 19.11 19.48
N ASP A 116 -8.68 18.31 18.46
CA ASP A 116 -9.56 17.16 18.59
C ASP A 116 -9.02 15.94 17.81
N PRO A 117 -8.17 15.11 18.43
CA PRO A 117 -7.69 13.87 17.81
C PRO A 117 -8.78 12.79 17.65
N GLN A 118 -9.96 12.97 18.27
CA GLN A 118 -11.08 12.03 18.15
C GLN A 118 -11.96 12.34 16.93
N THR A 119 -11.91 13.56 16.39
CA THR A 119 -12.53 13.84 15.09
C THR A 119 -11.80 13.09 13.97
N ASN A 120 -12.55 12.25 13.24
CA ASN A 120 -12.07 11.38 12.14
C ASN A 120 -11.46 12.12 10.92
N GLY A 121 -11.12 13.41 11.02
CA GLY A 121 -10.43 14.20 10.01
C GLY A 121 -8.93 13.93 9.97
N GLN A 122 -8.53 12.65 9.82
CA GLN A 122 -7.15 12.19 9.97
C GLN A 122 -6.26 12.49 8.73
N SER A 123 -6.83 12.95 7.62
CA SER A 123 -6.10 13.18 6.37
C SER A 123 -6.24 14.62 5.87
N THR A 124 -5.11 15.31 5.72
CA THR A 124 -5.09 16.66 5.13
C THR A 124 -5.38 16.60 3.63
N ALA A 125 -5.95 17.68 3.06
CA ALA A 125 -6.22 17.74 1.62
C ALA A 125 -4.93 17.56 0.78
N LEU A 126 -3.79 18.06 1.28
CA LEU A 126 -2.49 17.89 0.65
C LEU A 126 -2.06 16.41 0.62
N ASN A 127 -2.27 15.69 1.71
CA ASN A 127 -1.98 14.27 1.77
C ASN A 127 -2.77 13.47 0.73
N GLN A 128 -4.09 13.73 0.64
CA GLN A 128 -4.95 13.09 -0.36
C GLN A 128 -4.48 13.39 -1.79
N LEU A 129 -4.08 14.63 -2.06
CA LEU A 129 -3.55 15.04 -3.36
C LEU A 129 -2.28 14.24 -3.73
N LEU A 130 -1.31 14.13 -2.82
CA LEU A 130 -0.07 13.41 -3.08
C LEU A 130 -0.28 11.89 -3.27
N VAL A 131 -1.14 11.29 -2.46
CA VAL A 131 -1.52 9.87 -2.62
C VAL A 131 -2.24 9.63 -3.94
N LEU A 132 -3.14 10.53 -4.35
CA LEU A 132 -3.82 10.46 -5.64
C LEU A 132 -2.85 10.60 -6.81
N LEU A 133 -1.89 11.52 -6.74
CA LEU A 133 -0.83 11.64 -7.75
C LEU A 133 0.03 10.37 -7.84
N ALA A 134 0.45 9.81 -6.70
CA ALA A 134 1.18 8.55 -6.69
C ALA A 134 0.36 7.40 -7.28
N MET A 135 -0.96 7.38 -7.05
CA MET A 135 -1.87 6.41 -7.65
C MET A 135 -1.96 6.57 -9.18
N LEU A 136 -2.03 7.81 -9.68
CA LEU A 136 -2.05 8.07 -11.12
C LEU A 136 -0.72 7.66 -11.79
N ILE A 137 0.41 7.96 -11.16
CA ILE A 137 1.73 7.52 -11.64
C ILE A 137 1.82 5.99 -11.64
N PHE A 138 1.34 5.34 -10.57
CA PHE A 138 1.30 3.89 -10.49
C PHE A 138 0.45 3.26 -11.61
N LEU A 139 -0.71 3.86 -11.91
CA LEU A 139 -1.57 3.44 -13.01
C LEU A 139 -0.93 3.69 -14.38
N SER A 140 -0.22 4.81 -14.56
CA SER A 140 0.46 5.10 -15.83
C SER A 140 1.63 4.16 -16.12
N LEU A 141 2.18 3.52 -15.09
CA LEU A 141 3.21 2.48 -15.19
C LEU A 141 2.63 1.07 -15.28
N ASP A 142 1.32 0.93 -15.48
CA ASP A 142 0.61 -0.35 -15.47
C ASP A 142 0.85 -1.20 -14.21
N GLY A 143 1.12 -0.55 -13.08
CA GLY A 143 1.46 -1.26 -11.84
C GLY A 143 0.39 -2.24 -11.37
N HIS A 144 -0.88 -1.97 -11.70
CA HIS A 144 -1.98 -2.89 -11.45
C HIS A 144 -1.85 -4.23 -12.19
N LEU A 145 -1.29 -4.24 -13.40
CA LEU A 145 -0.97 -5.47 -14.14
C LEU A 145 0.23 -6.21 -13.53
N ILE A 146 1.22 -5.47 -13.01
CA ILE A 146 2.37 -6.05 -12.31
C ILE A 146 1.90 -6.81 -11.06
N ILE A 147 0.94 -6.27 -10.31
CA ILE A 147 0.34 -6.97 -9.16
C ILE A 147 -0.34 -8.27 -9.59
N VAL A 148 -1.12 -8.25 -10.68
CA VAL A 148 -1.78 -9.46 -11.20
C VAL A 148 -0.74 -10.50 -11.64
N THR A 149 0.34 -10.06 -12.28
CA THR A 149 1.46 -10.92 -12.69
C THR A 149 2.16 -11.54 -11.47
N ALA A 150 2.45 -10.75 -10.44
CA ALA A 150 3.03 -11.24 -9.19
C ALA A 150 2.12 -12.24 -8.48
N MET A 151 0.79 -12.00 -8.47
CA MET A 151 -0.19 -12.96 -7.95
C MET A 151 -0.15 -14.28 -8.71
N ALA A 152 -0.22 -14.24 -10.04
CA ALA A 152 -0.19 -15.44 -10.88
C ALA A 152 1.11 -16.24 -10.68
N ASN A 153 2.26 -15.57 -10.72
CA ASN A 153 3.57 -16.21 -10.53
C ASN A 153 3.72 -16.81 -9.12
N SER A 154 3.14 -16.17 -8.09
CA SER A 154 3.19 -16.69 -6.72
C SER A 154 2.59 -18.09 -6.58
N PHE A 155 1.62 -18.47 -7.44
CA PHE A 155 1.03 -19.81 -7.40
C PHE A 155 1.93 -20.88 -7.99
N ILE A 156 2.91 -20.50 -8.81
CA ILE A 156 3.89 -21.40 -9.41
C ILE A 156 5.06 -21.62 -8.43
N THR A 157 5.56 -20.54 -7.84
CA THR A 157 6.73 -20.54 -6.94
C THR A 157 6.38 -20.98 -5.51
N MET A 158 5.20 -20.62 -5.03
CA MET A 158 4.64 -21.01 -3.74
C MET A 158 3.31 -21.75 -3.99
N PRO A 159 3.37 -23.01 -4.46
CA PRO A 159 2.17 -23.79 -4.72
C PRO A 159 1.36 -24.01 -3.45
N ILE A 160 0.08 -24.31 -3.62
CA ILE A 160 -0.83 -24.58 -2.50
C ILE A 160 -0.51 -25.96 -1.94
N ALA A 161 0.20 -25.98 -0.81
CA ALA A 161 0.59 -27.20 -0.10
C ALA A 161 0.77 -26.91 1.39
N LEU A 162 0.67 -27.95 2.23
CA LEU A 162 0.87 -27.87 3.68
C LEU A 162 2.29 -27.42 4.06
N HIS A 163 3.27 -27.78 3.23
CA HIS A 163 4.67 -27.44 3.38
C HIS A 163 5.16 -26.78 2.10
N GLY A 164 5.88 -25.66 2.25
CA GLY A 164 6.41 -24.92 1.12
C GLY A 164 7.32 -23.80 1.58
N PRO A 165 7.98 -23.10 0.65
CA PRO A 165 8.73 -21.90 0.96
C PRO A 165 7.77 -20.87 1.58
N GLY A 166 8.00 -20.58 2.86
CA GLY A 166 7.28 -19.53 3.59
C GLY A 166 7.80 -18.15 3.20
N VAL A 167 7.07 -17.13 3.62
CA VAL A 167 7.54 -15.75 3.54
C VAL A 167 8.48 -15.48 4.70
N ASP A 168 9.63 -14.84 4.46
CA ASP A 168 10.52 -14.40 5.53
C ASP A 168 9.94 -13.14 6.24
N PRO A 169 9.46 -13.26 7.50
CA PRO A 169 8.89 -12.13 8.22
C PRO A 169 9.93 -11.05 8.53
N MET A 170 11.21 -11.41 8.68
CA MET A 170 12.27 -10.46 8.98
C MET A 170 12.54 -9.55 7.79
N GLN A 171 12.53 -10.12 6.58
CA GLN A 171 12.68 -9.36 5.34
C GLN A 171 11.55 -8.32 5.17
N ILE A 172 10.29 -8.72 5.42
CA ILE A 172 9.15 -7.80 5.37
C ILE A 172 9.30 -6.68 6.43
N ALA A 173 9.69 -7.04 7.65
CA ALA A 173 9.85 -6.07 8.73
C ALA A 173 10.92 -5.02 8.40
N GLN A 174 12.03 -5.44 7.77
CA GLN A 174 13.10 -4.53 7.35
C GLN A 174 12.63 -3.52 6.31
N TRP A 175 11.75 -3.92 5.38
CA TRP A 175 11.17 -3.00 4.41
C TRP A 175 10.32 -1.91 5.05
N GLY A 176 9.76 -2.13 6.26
CA GLY A 176 9.04 -1.08 7.00
C GLY A 176 9.90 0.18 7.26
N SER A 177 11.22 0.03 7.39
CA SER A 177 12.13 1.18 7.54
C SER A 177 12.15 2.10 6.31
N THR A 178 11.87 1.54 5.12
CA THR A 178 11.83 2.32 3.87
C THR A 178 10.68 3.32 3.85
N ILE A 179 9.60 3.06 4.58
CA ILE A 179 8.46 3.99 4.69
C ILE A 179 8.93 5.35 5.26
N PHE A 180 9.69 5.30 6.35
CA PHE A 180 10.17 6.50 7.03
C PHE A 180 11.24 7.22 6.22
N SER A 181 12.21 6.49 5.66
CA SER A 181 13.29 7.10 4.88
C SER A 181 12.76 7.72 3.58
N ALA A 182 11.90 7.01 2.84
CA ALA A 182 11.28 7.49 1.61
C ALA A 182 10.31 8.64 1.87
N GLY A 183 9.45 8.52 2.88
CA GLY A 183 8.49 9.56 3.23
C GLY A 183 9.16 10.85 3.70
N LEU A 184 10.21 10.73 4.53
CA LEU A 184 11.01 11.88 4.91
C LEU A 184 11.70 12.50 3.70
N MET A 185 12.36 11.69 2.85
CA MET A 185 13.06 12.17 1.66
C MET A 185 12.14 12.94 0.69
N LEU A 186 10.90 12.49 0.52
CA LEU A 186 9.87 13.20 -0.25
C LEU A 186 9.45 14.53 0.41
N ALA A 187 9.32 14.55 1.74
CA ALA A 187 8.89 15.73 2.49
C ALA A 187 10.00 16.77 2.70
N LEU A 188 11.28 16.37 2.66
CA LEU A 188 12.43 17.20 3.02
C LEU A 188 12.42 18.61 2.41
N PRO A 189 12.23 18.80 1.09
CA PRO A 189 12.28 20.14 0.48
C PRO A 189 11.25 21.10 1.09
N ALA A 190 10.02 20.62 1.27
CA ALA A 190 8.93 21.41 1.82
C ALA A 190 9.08 21.62 3.33
N VAL A 191 9.43 20.58 4.09
CA VAL A 191 9.63 20.66 5.54
C VAL A 191 10.77 21.62 5.88
N CYS A 192 11.90 21.57 5.17
CA CYS A 192 13.02 22.48 5.40
C CYS A 192 12.64 23.93 5.12
N ALA A 193 11.96 24.21 3.99
CA ALA A 193 11.51 25.57 3.66
C ALA A 193 10.49 26.12 4.68
N LEU A 194 9.56 25.27 5.13
CA LEU A 194 8.58 25.64 6.16
C LEU A 194 9.23 25.81 7.53
N LEU A 195 10.24 25.04 7.87
CA LEU A 195 10.98 25.20 9.11
C LEU A 195 11.72 26.55 9.13
N ILE A 196 12.38 26.92 8.02
CA ILE A 196 12.99 28.25 7.86
C ILE A 196 11.93 29.35 7.98
N THR A 197 10.77 29.17 7.35
CA THR A 197 9.64 30.11 7.44
C THR A 197 9.16 30.28 8.88
N ASN A 198 9.02 29.18 9.62
CA ASN A 198 8.63 29.20 11.03
C ASN A 198 9.68 29.87 11.92
N MET A 199 10.98 29.64 11.66
CA MET A 199 12.05 30.35 12.36
C MET A 199 12.01 31.86 12.08
N ALA A 200 11.77 32.27 10.83
CA ALA A 200 11.63 33.68 10.47
C ALA A 200 10.43 34.33 11.17
N LEU A 201 9.28 33.63 11.24
CA LEU A 201 8.10 34.08 11.99
C LEU A 201 8.37 34.17 13.49
N GLY A 202 9.12 33.23 14.07
CA GLY A 202 9.52 33.26 15.48
C GLY A 202 10.44 34.43 15.83
N ILE A 203 11.33 34.82 14.91
CA ILE A 203 12.14 36.04 15.05
C ILE A 203 11.25 37.28 14.96
N LEU A 204 10.30 37.29 14.02
CA LEU A 204 9.37 38.41 13.81
C LEU A 204 8.46 38.65 15.02
N THR A 205 7.97 37.61 15.68
CA THR A 205 7.15 37.77 16.90
C THR A 205 7.96 38.26 18.08
N ARG A 206 9.27 37.96 18.13
CA ARG A 206 10.15 38.54 19.14
C ARG A 206 10.37 40.04 18.91
N THR A 207 10.48 40.48 17.66
CA THR A 207 10.71 41.91 17.34
C THR A 207 9.41 42.73 17.37
N ALA A 208 8.28 42.12 17.03
CA ALA A 208 6.97 42.76 17.06
C ALA A 208 5.94 41.86 17.79
N PRO A 209 5.94 41.82 19.13
CA PRO A 209 5.08 40.92 19.93
C PRO A 209 3.59 41.24 19.82
N GLN A 210 3.24 42.43 19.32
CA GLN A 210 1.87 42.82 19.01
C GLN A 210 1.28 42.10 17.79
N LEU A 211 2.11 41.40 16.99
CA LEU A 211 1.63 40.59 15.87
C LEU A 211 1.05 39.27 16.39
N ASN A 212 -0.23 39.05 16.13
CA ASN A 212 -0.86 37.76 16.42
C ASN A 212 -0.32 36.69 15.46
N LEU A 213 0.49 35.76 15.97
CA LEU A 213 1.07 34.65 15.20
C LEU A 213 0.00 33.79 14.52
N PHE A 214 -1.17 33.62 15.12
CA PHE A 214 -2.26 32.87 14.49
C PHE A 214 -2.89 33.63 13.32
N GLY A 215 -2.98 34.96 13.41
CA GLY A 215 -3.55 35.80 12.36
C GLY A 215 -2.64 35.96 11.15
N ILE A 216 -1.32 36.06 11.38
CA ILE A 216 -0.34 36.37 10.32
C ILE A 216 0.50 35.14 9.93
N GLY A 217 0.90 34.32 10.89
CA GLY A 217 1.77 33.17 10.66
C GLY A 217 1.09 32.10 9.82
N PHE A 218 -0.16 31.75 10.13
CA PHE A 218 -0.88 30.69 9.41
C PHE A 218 -1.07 31.00 7.90
N PRO A 219 -1.54 32.19 7.48
CA PRO A 219 -1.57 32.55 6.06
C PRO A 219 -0.20 32.47 5.37
N ILE A 220 0.87 32.85 6.07
CA ILE A 220 2.24 32.82 5.53
C ILE A 220 2.74 31.39 5.37
N THR A 221 2.62 30.54 6.40
CA THR A 221 3.06 29.14 6.32
C THR A 221 2.27 28.35 5.29
N LEU A 222 0.96 28.62 5.16
CA LEU A 222 0.11 27.99 4.17
C LEU A 222 0.52 28.40 2.74
N SER A 223 0.71 29.71 2.50
CA SER A 223 1.09 30.23 1.19
C SER A 223 2.48 29.73 0.77
N MET A 224 3.46 29.79 1.69
CA MET A 224 4.80 29.26 1.45
C MET A 224 4.77 27.76 1.23
N GLY A 225 3.96 27.02 1.99
CA GLY A 225 3.78 25.60 1.82
C GLY A 225 3.34 25.24 0.41
N PHE A 226 2.22 25.80 -0.05
CA PHE A 226 1.72 25.54 -1.39
C PHE A 226 2.70 25.96 -2.49
N LEU A 227 3.39 27.09 -2.31
CA LEU A 227 4.43 27.54 -3.24
C LEU A 227 5.56 26.51 -3.34
N VAL A 228 6.07 26.02 -2.21
CA VAL A 228 7.17 25.05 -2.22
C VAL A 228 6.72 23.72 -2.79
N VAL A 229 5.51 23.24 -2.45
CA VAL A 229 4.94 22.02 -3.04
C VAL A 229 4.79 22.16 -4.55
N ALA A 230 4.27 23.30 -5.04
CA ALA A 230 4.10 23.53 -6.47
C ALA A 230 5.44 23.49 -7.22
N LEU A 231 6.49 24.08 -6.65
CA LEU A 231 7.84 24.05 -7.21
C LEU A 231 8.50 22.68 -7.09
N SER A 232 8.24 21.93 -6.01
CA SER A 232 8.84 20.62 -5.77
C SER A 232 8.12 19.49 -6.51
N LEU A 233 6.89 19.70 -6.99
CA LEU A 233 6.05 18.66 -7.56
C LEU A 233 6.74 17.90 -8.71
N THR A 234 7.37 18.63 -9.62
CA THR A 234 8.13 18.06 -10.74
C THR A 234 9.32 17.24 -10.23
N SER A 235 10.00 17.71 -9.19
CA SER A 235 11.15 17.03 -8.58
C SER A 235 10.74 15.79 -7.78
N MET A 236 9.51 15.72 -7.26
CA MET A 236 8.98 14.59 -6.51
C MET A 236 8.61 13.39 -7.42
N LEU A 237 8.39 13.62 -8.71
CA LEU A 237 8.00 12.58 -9.67
C LEU A 237 9.01 11.43 -9.72
N GLN A 238 10.30 11.75 -9.87
CA GLN A 238 11.37 10.75 -10.01
C GLN A 238 11.53 9.86 -8.75
N PRO A 239 11.59 10.43 -7.52
CA PRO A 239 11.55 9.64 -6.30
C PRO A 239 10.32 8.72 -6.19
N ILE A 240 9.11 9.22 -6.52
CA ILE A 240 7.88 8.41 -6.46
C ILE A 240 7.97 7.21 -7.42
N ILE A 241 8.43 7.41 -8.65
CA ILE A 241 8.62 6.32 -9.63
C ILE A 241 9.61 5.29 -9.08
N LYS A 242 10.78 5.73 -8.58
CA LYS A 242 11.78 4.82 -8.00
C LYS A 242 11.23 4.01 -6.82
N PHE A 243 10.41 4.61 -5.98
CA PHE A 243 9.78 3.89 -4.87
C PHE A 243 8.72 2.90 -5.35
N ILE A 244 7.97 3.23 -6.39
CA ILE A 244 7.06 2.28 -7.04
C ILE A 244 7.85 1.09 -7.60
N GLU A 245 8.93 1.34 -8.33
CA GLU A 245 9.82 0.30 -8.88
C GLU A 245 10.39 -0.59 -7.76
N GLN A 246 10.92 0.02 -6.70
CA GLN A 246 11.42 -0.73 -5.53
C GLN A 246 10.32 -1.56 -4.84
N GLY A 247 9.10 -1.02 -4.75
CA GLY A 247 7.93 -1.74 -4.24
C GLY A 247 7.57 -2.93 -5.11
N THR A 248 7.62 -2.78 -6.44
CA THR A 248 7.40 -3.88 -7.38
C THR A 248 8.49 -4.94 -7.30
N ASP A 249 9.75 -4.54 -7.12
CA ASP A 249 10.87 -5.47 -6.95
C ASP A 249 10.73 -6.27 -5.65
N ASN A 250 10.40 -5.61 -4.54
CA ASN A 250 10.14 -6.27 -3.27
C ASN A 250 8.96 -7.25 -3.38
N MET A 251 7.88 -6.84 -4.07
CA MET A 251 6.73 -7.70 -4.33
C MET A 251 7.13 -8.93 -5.15
N MET A 252 7.94 -8.76 -6.19
CA MET A 252 8.44 -9.85 -7.02
C MET A 252 9.40 -10.77 -6.26
N GLN A 253 10.19 -10.25 -5.32
CA GLN A 253 11.02 -11.08 -4.44
C GLN A 253 10.18 -11.94 -3.49
N VAL A 254 9.07 -11.41 -2.97
CA VAL A 254 8.10 -12.22 -2.20
C VAL A 254 7.45 -13.27 -3.11
N ALA A 255 7.01 -12.86 -4.30
CA ALA A 255 6.33 -13.77 -5.22
C ALA A 255 7.28 -14.82 -5.83
N ILE A 256 8.56 -14.52 -5.98
CA ILE A 256 9.58 -15.39 -6.59
C ILE A 256 10.83 -15.37 -5.71
N PRO A 257 10.88 -16.19 -4.64
CA PRO A 257 12.04 -16.22 -3.76
C PRO A 257 13.27 -16.74 -4.52
N LYS A 258 14.39 -16.01 -4.42
CA LYS A 258 15.67 -16.28 -5.12
C LYS A 258 16.26 -17.69 -4.91
N ASN A 259 15.75 -18.48 -3.97
CA ASN A 259 16.20 -19.86 -3.74
C ASN A 259 15.87 -20.86 -4.86
N ILE A 260 15.20 -20.42 -5.94
CA ILE A 260 14.87 -21.27 -7.09
C ILE A 260 15.95 -21.18 -8.20
N GLU A 261 16.80 -20.16 -8.22
CA GLU A 261 17.86 -20.03 -9.25
C GLU A 261 19.13 -20.88 -8.97
N ASN A 262 19.25 -21.49 -7.79
CA ASN A 262 20.42 -22.28 -7.38
C ASN A 262 20.16 -23.80 -7.29
N LYS A 263 19.18 -24.33 -8.02
CA LYS A 263 19.00 -25.78 -8.19
C LYS A 263 18.79 -26.17 -9.64
#